data_AF-A0A1M3E8N6-F1
#
_entry.id   AF-A0A1M3E8N6-F1
#
_cell.length_a   1.000
_cell.length_b   1.000
_cell.length_c   1.000
_cell.angle_alpha   90.00
_cell.angle_beta   90.00
_cell.angle_gamma   90.00
#
_symmetry.space_group_name_H-M   'P 1'
#
loop_
_entity.id
_entity.type
_entity.pdbx_description
1 polymer ?
#
loop_
_entity_poly.entity_id
_entity_poly.type
_entity_poly.pdbx_seq_one_letter_code
_entity_poly.pdbx_strand_id
1 'polypeptide(L)'
;MIAGIIFILVAIGIYSMPGLSISVIMLLFSFTIILFGIRETAFVVNNRMLIKNWGWHLASSLLTLIIGIILISNPLITISYINAIIVILLFSKAVQNFLFHYTYSKRTQSTIGMNSVYGVALVFIGLFLWSSPQIITTFLITLSGLPFLIMGILCIALALTLRKTHKKLDAFKRSFQDKTKDTTYEIIED
;
A
#
# COMPACT_ATOMS: atom_id res chain seq x y z
N MET A 1 13.17 -18.20 -0.52
CA MET A 1 13.00 -18.75 0.85
C MET A 1 13.46 -17.75 1.90
N ILE A 2 14.71 -17.27 1.87
CA ILE A 2 15.27 -16.30 2.83
C ILE A 2 14.41 -15.03 2.96
N ALA A 3 14.07 -14.39 1.84
CA ALA A 3 13.19 -13.20 1.85
C ALA A 3 11.82 -13.47 2.52
N GLY A 4 11.25 -14.67 2.32
CA GLY A 4 9.98 -15.04 2.93
C GLY A 4 10.07 -15.18 4.45
N ILE A 5 11.16 -15.77 4.95
CA ILE A 5 11.43 -15.87 6.40
C ILE A 5 11.60 -14.48 7.01
N ILE A 6 12.36 -13.59 6.33
CA ILE A 6 12.56 -12.21 6.79
C ILE A 6 11.22 -11.47 6.91
N PHE A 7 10.34 -11.57 5.90
CA PHE A 7 9.03 -10.92 5.97
C PHE A 7 8.14 -11.45 7.10
N ILE A 8 8.19 -12.74 7.41
CA ILE A 8 7.47 -13.31 8.56
C ILE A 8 8.03 -12.76 9.87
N LEU A 9 9.36 -12.71 10.03
CA LEU A 9 9.98 -12.13 11.23
C LEU A 9 9.62 -10.67 11.41
N VAL A 10 9.59 -9.89 10.33
CA VAL A 10 9.14 -8.49 10.36
C VAL A 10 7.68 -8.40 10.80
N ALA A 11 6.79 -9.22 10.24
CA ALA A 11 5.38 -9.24 10.64
C ALA A 11 5.21 -9.58 12.12
N ILE A 12 5.92 -10.59 12.62
CA ILE A 12 5.94 -10.94 14.05
C ILE A 12 6.42 -9.74 14.87
N GLY A 13 7.52 -9.10 14.48
CA GLY A 13 8.03 -7.90 15.15
C GLY A 13 6.99 -6.77 15.23
N ILE A 14 6.23 -6.56 14.14
CA ILE A 14 5.19 -5.54 14.09
C ILE A 14 4.09 -5.81 15.14
N TYR A 15 3.65 -7.05 15.27
CA TYR A 15 2.59 -7.45 16.20
C TYR A 15 3.08 -7.57 17.65
N SER A 16 4.33 -8.00 17.87
CA SER A 16 4.90 -8.15 19.21
C SER A 16 5.22 -6.80 19.87
N MET A 17 5.52 -5.77 19.09
CA MET A 17 5.93 -4.44 19.59
C MET A 17 5.09 -3.32 18.97
N PRO A 18 3.78 -3.22 19.28
CA PRO A 18 2.88 -2.27 18.63
C PRO A 18 3.31 -0.81 18.81
N GLY A 19 3.88 -0.44 19.97
CA GLY A 19 4.39 0.92 20.21
C GLY A 19 5.49 1.32 19.23
N LEU A 20 6.47 0.45 19.01
CA LEU A 20 7.56 0.68 18.07
C LEU A 20 7.07 0.69 16.62
N SER A 21 6.13 -0.20 16.28
CA SER A 21 5.48 -0.23 14.97
C SER A 21 4.79 1.08 14.63
N ILE A 22 4.05 1.66 15.59
CA ILE A 22 3.41 2.97 15.39
C ILE A 22 4.47 4.05 15.17
N SER A 23 5.55 4.09 15.97
CA SER A 23 6.62 5.07 15.79
C SER A 23 7.26 5.00 14.40
N VAL A 24 7.49 3.79 13.87
CA VAL A 24 8.00 3.59 12.51
C VAL A 24 7.00 4.09 11.47
N ILE A 25 5.71 3.79 11.62
CA ILE A 25 4.65 4.29 10.73
C ILE A 25 4.63 5.83 10.73
N MET A 26 4.71 6.46 11.91
CA MET A 26 4.75 7.92 12.04
C MET A 26 5.97 8.52 11.31
N LEU A 27 7.15 7.92 11.50
CA LEU A 27 8.38 8.36 10.84
C LEU A 27 8.26 8.28 9.31
N LEU A 28 7.82 7.12 8.80
CA LEU A 28 7.65 6.89 7.36
C LEU A 28 6.59 7.84 6.77
N PHE A 29 5.49 8.06 7.48
CA PHE A 29 4.46 8.99 7.07
C PHE A 29 5.00 10.42 6.97
N SER A 30 5.69 10.88 8.01
CA SER A 30 6.26 12.24 8.06
C SER A 30 7.27 12.44 6.93
N PHE A 31 8.15 11.46 6.71
CA PHE A 31 9.11 11.49 5.61
C PHE A 31 8.41 11.52 4.25
N THR A 32 7.32 10.76 4.09
CA THR A 32 6.51 10.77 2.86
C THR A 32 5.90 12.14 2.60
N ILE A 33 5.38 12.83 3.64
CA ILE A 33 4.84 14.19 3.53
C ILE A 33 5.92 15.18 3.11
N ILE A 34 7.12 15.09 3.68
CA ILE A 34 8.25 15.94 3.27
C ILE A 34 8.62 15.67 1.81
N LEU A 35 8.82 14.40 1.42
CA LEU A 35 9.13 14.05 0.04
C LEU A 35 8.05 14.53 -0.94
N PHE A 36 6.78 14.43 -0.54
CA PHE A 36 5.66 14.96 -1.32
C PHE A 36 5.76 16.47 -1.50
N GLY A 37 5.99 17.21 -0.41
CA GLY A 37 6.21 18.65 -0.44
C GLY A 37 7.39 19.05 -1.33
N ILE A 38 8.54 18.37 -1.21
CA ILE A 38 9.74 18.65 -2.03
C ILE A 38 9.40 18.43 -3.51
N ARG A 39 8.78 17.29 -3.84
CA ARG A 39 8.41 16.94 -5.22
C ARG A 39 7.44 17.96 -5.81
N GLU A 40 6.44 18.36 -5.04
CA GLU A 40 5.42 19.31 -5.50
C GLU A 40 6.00 20.71 -5.67
N THR A 41 6.83 21.18 -4.73
CA THR A 41 7.58 22.43 -4.87
C THR A 41 8.44 22.40 -6.13
N ALA A 42 9.20 21.34 -6.37
CA ALA A 42 10.01 21.19 -7.59
C ALA A 42 9.14 21.19 -8.86
N PHE A 43 7.99 20.51 -8.83
CA PHE A 43 7.05 20.48 -9.95
C PHE A 43 6.48 21.87 -10.27
N VAL A 44 6.05 22.62 -9.25
CA VAL A 44 5.48 23.97 -9.43
C VAL A 44 6.54 24.94 -9.93
N VAL A 45 7.77 24.89 -9.40
CA VAL A 45 8.86 25.78 -9.82
C VAL A 45 9.27 25.54 -11.27
N ASN A 46 9.38 24.27 -11.68
CA ASN A 46 9.74 23.88 -13.04
C ASN A 46 8.65 24.24 -14.06
N ASN A 47 7.39 24.19 -13.65
CA ASN A 47 6.25 24.43 -14.54
C ASN A 47 5.54 25.78 -14.26
N ARG A 48 6.21 26.73 -13.59
CA ARG A 48 5.60 28.01 -13.17
C ARG A 48 5.00 28.83 -14.31
N MET A 49 5.52 28.66 -15.53
CA MET A 49 5.02 29.35 -16.73
C MET A 49 3.76 28.68 -17.31
N LEU A 50 3.55 27.40 -17.03
CA LEU A 50 2.41 26.61 -17.52
C LEU A 50 1.26 26.58 -16.50
N ILE A 51 1.57 26.73 -15.22
CA ILE A 51 0.61 26.68 -14.12
C ILE A 51 0.04 28.08 -13.88
N LYS A 52 -1.24 28.28 -14.19
CA LYS A 52 -1.98 29.45 -13.71
C LYS A 52 -1.97 29.47 -12.19
N ASN A 53 -1.80 30.66 -11.60
CA ASN A 53 -1.80 30.86 -10.16
C ASN A 53 -0.70 30.05 -9.42
N TRP A 54 0.46 29.83 -10.05
CA TRP A 54 1.58 29.06 -9.49
C TRP A 54 1.99 29.47 -8.06
N GLY A 55 1.83 30.74 -7.68
CA GLY A 55 2.16 31.23 -6.33
C GLY A 55 1.33 30.57 -5.23
N TRP A 56 0.04 30.29 -5.48
CA TRP A 56 -0.82 29.57 -4.54
C TRP A 56 -0.43 28.11 -4.40
N HIS A 57 -0.08 27.46 -5.51
CA HIS A 57 0.43 26.08 -5.51
C HIS A 57 1.79 25.98 -4.82
N LEU A 58 2.65 26.98 -5.00
CA LEU A 58 3.93 27.04 -4.32
C LEU A 58 3.71 27.17 -2.80
N ALA A 59 2.84 28.09 -2.38
CA ALA A 59 2.50 28.28 -0.98
C ALA A 59 1.94 27.00 -0.32
N SER A 60 1.04 26.27 -0.99
CA SER A 60 0.50 25.01 -0.47
C SER A 60 1.55 23.91 -0.35
N SER A 61 2.46 23.81 -1.31
CA SER A 61 3.56 22.83 -1.25
C SER A 61 4.56 23.15 -0.14
N LEU A 62 4.87 24.43 0.07
CA LEU A 62 5.75 24.88 1.14
C LEU A 62 5.12 24.67 2.52
N LEU A 63 3.82 24.93 2.64
CA LEU A 63 3.07 24.62 3.86
C LEU A 63 3.11 23.10 4.14
N THR A 64 2.97 22.26 3.11
CA THR A 64 3.09 20.80 3.25
C THR A 64 4.49 20.38 3.74
N LEU A 65 5.55 21.03 3.26
CA LEU A 65 6.92 20.81 3.76
C LEU A 65 7.06 21.15 5.24
N ILE A 66 6.57 22.33 5.65
CA ILE A 66 6.61 22.79 7.04
C ILE A 66 5.86 21.82 7.94
N ILE A 67 4.65 21.40 7.52
CA ILE A 67 3.86 20.38 8.21
C ILE A 67 4.70 19.10 8.36
N GLY A 68 5.28 18.57 7.28
CA GLY A 68 6.10 17.37 7.33
C GLY A 68 7.24 17.43 8.35
N ILE A 69 7.92 18.58 8.45
CA ILE A 69 9.01 18.81 9.43
C ILE A 69 8.46 18.83 10.87
N ILE A 70 7.31 19.47 11.09
CA ILE A 70 6.65 19.49 12.41
C ILE A 70 6.26 18.07 12.83
N LEU A 71 5.76 17.26 11.90
CA LEU A 71 5.37 15.87 12.18
C LEU A 71 6.55 15.01 12.63
N ILE A 72 7.75 15.16 12.03
CA ILE A 72 8.95 14.45 12.51
C ILE A 72 9.26 14.82 13.97
N SER A 73 9.09 16.09 14.31
CA SER A 73 9.50 16.62 15.61
C SER A 73 8.53 16.26 16.75
N ASN A 74 7.25 16.03 16.43
CA ASN A 74 6.20 15.79 17.43
C ASN A 74 5.34 14.56 17.08
N PRO A 75 5.67 13.37 17.62
CA PRO A 75 4.92 12.14 17.39
C PRO A 75 3.41 12.24 17.74
N LEU A 76 3.07 12.99 18.79
CA LEU A 76 1.67 13.20 19.20
C LEU A 76 0.85 13.98 18.16
N ILE A 77 1.48 14.96 17.50
CA ILE A 77 0.85 15.71 16.42
C ILE A 77 0.69 14.80 15.20
N THR A 78 1.70 13.98 14.91
CA THR A 78 1.70 13.05 13.78
C THR A 78 0.57 12.04 13.83
N ILE A 79 0.34 11.40 14.99
CA ILE A 79 -0.78 10.44 15.09
C ILE A 79 -2.13 11.11 14.93
N SER A 80 -2.30 12.30 15.51
CA SER A 80 -3.52 13.08 15.39
C SER A 80 -3.77 13.50 13.94
N TYR A 81 -2.71 13.91 13.24
CA TYR A 81 -2.76 14.30 11.84
C TYR A 81 -3.09 13.13 10.91
N ILE A 82 -2.45 11.96 11.11
CA ILE A 82 -2.76 10.72 10.38
C ILE A 82 -4.24 10.35 10.57
N ASN A 83 -4.72 10.37 11.81
CA ASN A 83 -6.11 10.05 12.13
C ASN A 83 -7.09 11.03 11.46
N ALA A 84 -6.80 12.33 11.52
CA ALA A 84 -7.61 13.36 10.88
C ALA A 84 -7.68 13.16 9.35
N ILE A 85 -6.55 12.82 8.71
CA ILE A 85 -6.53 12.52 7.26
C ILE A 85 -7.36 11.28 6.96
N ILE A 86 -7.24 10.21 7.73
CA ILE A 86 -8.03 9.00 7.46
C ILE A 86 -9.52 9.30 7.54
N VAL A 87 -9.96 10.07 8.53
CA VAL A 87 -11.36 10.46 8.67
C VAL A 87 -11.80 11.42 7.56
N ILE A 88 -10.99 12.43 7.20
CA ILE A 88 -11.34 13.36 6.11
C ILE A 88 -11.49 12.60 4.78
N LEU A 89 -10.65 11.58 4.54
CA LEU A 89 -10.72 10.73 3.35
C LEU A 89 -11.98 9.88 3.34
N LEU A 90 -12.40 9.33 4.48
CA LEU A 90 -13.66 8.59 4.60
C LEU A 90 -14.86 9.47 4.29
N PHE A 91 -14.90 10.70 4.81
CA PHE A 91 -15.95 11.65 4.47
C PHE A 91 -15.91 12.04 2.99
N SER A 92 -14.73 12.28 2.41
CA SER A 92 -14.60 12.53 0.97
C SER A 92 -15.13 11.37 0.13
N LYS A 93 -14.89 10.12 0.56
CA LYS A 93 -15.42 8.92 -0.11
C LYS A 93 -16.93 8.78 0.03
N ALA A 94 -17.49 9.13 1.18
CA ALA A 94 -18.94 9.19 1.34
C ALA A 94 -19.55 10.20 0.35
N VAL A 95 -19.00 11.40 0.25
CA VAL A 95 -19.45 12.42 -0.72
C VAL A 95 -19.35 11.92 -2.16
N GLN A 96 -18.23 11.30 -2.54
CA GLN A 96 -18.07 10.69 -3.88
C GLN A 96 -19.17 9.67 -4.16
N ASN A 97 -19.47 8.76 -3.22
CA ASN A 97 -20.49 7.74 -3.38
C ASN A 97 -21.90 8.33 -3.59
N PHE A 98 -22.25 9.40 -2.88
CA PHE A 98 -23.51 10.13 -3.10
C PHE A 98 -23.54 10.80 -4.47
N LEU A 99 -22.45 11.45 -4.89
CA LEU A 99 -22.35 12.08 -6.21
C LEU A 99 -22.48 11.06 -7.34
N PHE A 100 -21.84 9.89 -7.20
CA PHE A 100 -21.98 8.78 -8.15
C PHE A 100 -23.41 8.26 -8.22
N HIS A 101 -24.07 8.06 -7.08
CA HIS A 101 -25.48 7.65 -7.07
C HIS A 101 -26.38 8.68 -7.75
N TYR A 102 -26.22 9.97 -7.44
CA TYR A 102 -27.01 11.04 -8.05
C TYR A 102 -26.83 11.08 -9.57
N THR A 103 -25.59 10.94 -10.03
CA THR A 103 -25.26 10.94 -11.46
C THR A 103 -25.78 9.69 -12.17
N TYR A 104 -25.71 8.52 -11.50
CA TYR A 104 -26.15 7.25 -12.06
C TYR A 104 -27.67 7.10 -12.08
N SER A 105 -28.36 7.51 -11.02
CA SER A 105 -29.83 7.42 -10.90
C SER A 105 -30.55 8.24 -11.98
N LYS A 106 -29.98 9.38 -12.39
CA LYS A 106 -30.48 10.16 -13.54
C LYS A 106 -30.41 9.42 -14.88
N ARG A 107 -29.55 8.40 -15.01
CA ARG A 107 -29.30 7.69 -16.28
C ARG A 107 -30.11 6.41 -16.43
N THR A 108 -30.47 5.75 -15.33
CA THR A 108 -31.07 4.39 -15.35
C THR A 108 -32.40 4.26 -14.63
N GLN A 109 -32.98 5.34 -14.08
CA GLN A 109 -34.29 5.34 -13.39
C GLN A 109 -34.41 4.35 -12.21
N SER A 110 -33.28 3.82 -11.70
CA SER A 110 -33.23 3.06 -10.46
C SER A 110 -33.13 4.00 -9.26
N THR A 111 -34.01 3.82 -8.28
CA THR A 111 -34.26 4.75 -7.17
C THR A 111 -33.30 4.60 -5.99
N ILE A 112 -32.70 3.42 -5.78
CA ILE A 112 -31.73 3.18 -4.71
C ILE A 112 -30.61 2.30 -5.25
N GLY A 113 -29.53 2.93 -5.71
CA GLY A 113 -28.28 2.26 -6.02
C GLY A 113 -27.49 1.99 -4.74
N MET A 114 -26.89 0.80 -4.63
CA MET A 114 -26.11 0.35 -3.48
C MET A 114 -25.05 1.38 -3.00
N ASN A 115 -24.56 2.24 -3.91
CA ASN A 115 -23.64 3.33 -3.64
C ASN A 115 -24.13 4.34 -2.58
N SER A 116 -25.42 4.67 -2.53
CA SER A 116 -25.94 5.63 -1.52
C SER A 116 -25.94 5.03 -0.11
N VAL A 117 -26.24 3.73 0.00
CA VAL A 117 -26.17 2.97 1.28
C VAL A 117 -24.74 2.94 1.79
N TYR A 118 -23.76 2.65 0.92
CA TYR A 118 -22.34 2.70 1.29
C TYR A 118 -21.92 4.12 1.72
N GLY A 119 -22.43 5.17 1.08
CA GLY A 119 -22.18 6.56 1.47
C GLY A 119 -22.61 6.85 2.90
N VAL A 120 -23.84 6.47 3.27
CA VAL A 120 -24.37 6.64 4.63
C VAL A 120 -23.54 5.85 5.64
N ALA A 121 -23.23 4.58 5.36
CA ALA A 121 -22.41 3.75 6.24
C ALA A 121 -21.03 4.36 6.50
N LEU A 122 -20.38 4.90 5.47
CA LEU A 122 -19.08 5.58 5.60
C LEU A 122 -19.13 6.82 6.49
N VAL A 123 -20.23 7.57 6.48
CA VAL A 123 -20.40 8.73 7.39
C VAL A 123 -20.43 8.26 8.84
N PHE A 124 -21.22 7.23 9.14
CA PHE A 124 -21.28 6.67 10.51
C PHE A 124 -19.92 6.11 10.96
N ILE A 125 -19.23 5.37 10.09
CA ILE A 125 -17.88 4.87 10.36
C ILE A 125 -16.90 6.04 10.59
N GLY A 126 -16.97 7.09 9.78
CA GLY A 126 -16.13 8.28 9.92
C GLY A 126 -16.34 8.98 11.27
N LEU A 127 -17.59 9.17 11.69
CA LEU A 127 -17.93 9.75 13.01
C LEU A 127 -17.47 8.87 14.17
N PHE A 128 -17.63 7.55 14.03
CA PHE A 128 -17.16 6.58 15.02
C PHE A 128 -15.64 6.63 15.18
N LEU A 129 -14.90 6.65 14.07
CA LEU A 129 -13.43 6.73 14.07
C LEU A 129 -12.91 8.08 14.55
N TRP A 130 -13.60 9.18 14.25
CA TRP A 130 -13.28 10.49 14.81
C TRP A 130 -13.35 10.50 16.34
N SER A 131 -14.37 9.84 16.89
CA SER A 131 -14.59 9.77 18.34
C SER A 131 -13.58 8.88 19.06
N SER A 132 -12.97 7.91 18.37
CA SER A 132 -12.02 6.95 18.95
C SER A 132 -10.76 6.79 18.11
N PRO A 133 -9.82 7.76 18.17
CA PRO A 133 -8.59 7.76 17.37
C PRO A 133 -7.68 6.52 17.62
N GLN A 134 -7.84 5.85 18.76
CA GLN A 134 -7.13 4.62 19.09
C GLN A 134 -7.46 3.48 18.13
N ILE A 135 -8.70 3.42 17.64
CA ILE A 135 -9.16 2.38 16.71
C ILE A 135 -8.39 2.48 15.40
N ILE A 136 -8.21 3.70 14.89
CA ILE A 136 -7.45 3.95 13.66
C ILE A 136 -5.99 3.49 13.83
N THR A 137 -5.41 3.79 14.99
CA THR A 137 -4.00 3.43 15.28
C THR A 137 -3.81 1.91 15.31
N THR A 138 -4.68 1.17 15.98
CA THR A 138 -4.65 -0.30 16.00
C THR A 138 -4.90 -0.90 14.61
N PHE A 139 -5.82 -0.29 13.85
CA PHE A 139 -6.10 -0.68 12.48
C PHE A 139 -4.86 -0.50 11.59
N LEU A 140 -4.11 0.60 11.74
CA LEU A 140 -2.87 0.85 11.00
C LEU A 140 -1.79 -0.19 11.30
N ILE A 141 -1.58 -0.55 12.56
CA ILE A 141 -0.62 -1.62 12.92
C ILE A 141 -1.05 -2.92 12.26
N THR A 142 -2.32 -3.27 12.39
CA THR A 142 -2.87 -4.53 11.86
C THR A 142 -2.73 -4.60 10.34
N LEU A 143 -3.08 -3.50 9.66
CA LEU A 143 -2.98 -3.38 8.21
C LEU A 143 -1.54 -3.35 7.72
N SER A 144 -0.59 -2.85 8.53
CA SER A 144 0.82 -2.84 8.16
C SER A 144 1.46 -4.23 8.27
N GLY A 145 1.14 -5.01 9.31
CA GLY A 145 1.74 -6.33 9.54
C GLY A 145 1.19 -7.42 8.61
N LEU A 146 -0.09 -7.33 8.23
CA LEU A 146 -0.79 -8.39 7.50
C LEU A 146 -0.21 -8.63 6.08
N PRO A 147 0.12 -7.59 5.27
CA PRO A 147 0.79 -7.75 4.00
C PRO A 147 2.15 -8.45 4.11
N PHE A 148 2.95 -8.11 5.14
CA PHE A 148 4.24 -8.78 5.34
C PHE A 148 4.07 -10.26 5.67
N LEU A 149 3.06 -10.60 6.47
CA LEU A 149 2.74 -11.99 6.79
C LEU A 149 2.33 -12.76 5.52
N ILE A 150 1.39 -12.22 4.75
CA ILE A 150 0.91 -12.85 3.50
C ILE A 150 2.06 -13.00 2.50
N MET A 151 2.85 -11.94 2.29
CA MET A 151 3.99 -11.95 1.37
C MET A 151 5.06 -12.96 1.81
N GLY A 152 5.33 -13.06 3.11
CA GLY A 152 6.25 -14.03 3.67
C GLY A 152 5.84 -15.48 3.36
N ILE A 153 4.56 -15.81 3.59
CA ILE A 153 4.00 -17.13 3.26
C ILE A 153 4.07 -17.38 1.74
N LEU A 154 3.67 -16.41 0.92
CA LEU A 154 3.71 -16.53 -0.55
C LEU A 154 5.14 -16.75 -1.07
N CYS A 155 6.13 -16.03 -0.55
CA CYS A 155 7.53 -16.21 -0.95
C CYS A 155 8.07 -17.59 -0.58
N ILE A 156 7.66 -18.17 0.55
CA ILE A 156 8.03 -19.53 0.93
C ILE A 156 7.32 -20.53 0.00
N ALA A 157 6.02 -20.38 -0.22
CA ALA A 157 5.25 -21.24 -1.11
C ALA A 157 5.83 -21.23 -2.54
N LEU A 158 6.14 -20.06 -3.08
CA LEU A 158 6.77 -19.89 -4.39
C LEU A 158 8.15 -20.56 -4.43
N ALA A 159 8.98 -20.39 -3.40
CA ALA A 159 10.30 -21.02 -3.36
C ALA A 159 10.22 -22.56 -3.35
N LEU A 160 9.23 -23.12 -2.65
CA LEU A 160 8.99 -24.56 -2.63
C LEU A 160 8.47 -25.07 -3.97
N THR A 161 7.55 -24.34 -4.58
CA THR A 161 7.02 -24.67 -5.92
C THR A 161 8.13 -24.60 -6.97
N LEU A 162 8.97 -23.55 -6.96
CA LEU A 162 10.11 -23.42 -7.87
C LEU A 162 11.10 -24.58 -7.73
N ARG A 163 11.40 -24.99 -6.49
CA ARG A 163 12.30 -26.13 -6.22
C ARG A 163 11.72 -27.44 -6.76
N LYS A 164 10.40 -27.64 -6.65
CA LYS A 164 9.72 -28.82 -7.23
C LYS A 164 9.77 -28.78 -8.77
N THR A 165 9.51 -27.63 -9.37
CA THR A 165 9.54 -27.47 -10.84
C THR A 165 10.94 -27.63 -11.40
N HIS A 166 11.97 -27.08 -10.76
CA HIS A 166 13.37 -27.24 -11.16
C HIS A 166 13.78 -28.73 -11.18
N LYS A 167 13.43 -29.49 -10.13
CA LYS A 167 13.73 -30.93 -10.09
C LYS A 167 13.05 -31.70 -11.23
N LYS A 168 11.81 -31.36 -11.58
CA LYS A 168 11.10 -31.97 -12.71
C LYS A 168 11.76 -31.61 -14.04
N LEU A 169 12.16 -30.35 -14.21
CA LEU A 169 12.83 -29.87 -15.40
C LEU A 169 14.20 -30.54 -15.59
N ASP A 170 14.98 -30.70 -14.52
CA ASP A 170 16.27 -31.39 -14.57
C ASP A 170 16.12 -32.86 -14.95
N ALA A 171 15.13 -33.56 -14.37
CA ALA A 171 14.84 -34.95 -14.70
C ALA A 171 14.43 -35.10 -16.16
N PHE A 172 13.58 -34.20 -16.66
CA PHE A 172 13.20 -34.16 -18.07
C PHE A 172 14.41 -33.87 -18.98
N LYS A 173 15.22 -32.85 -18.69
CA LYS A 173 16.42 -32.52 -19.47
C LYS A 173 17.42 -33.68 -19.54
N ARG A 174 17.62 -34.39 -18.42
CA ARG A 174 18.47 -35.60 -18.38
C ARG A 174 17.94 -36.71 -19.26
N SER A 175 16.62 -36.91 -19.32
CA SER A 175 16.00 -37.92 -20.21
C SER A 175 16.29 -37.66 -21.69
N PHE A 176 16.38 -36.39 -22.14
CA PHE A 176 16.79 -36.10 -23.52
C PHE A 176 18.29 -36.28 -23.74
N GLN A 177 19.12 -35.89 -22.77
CA GLN A 177 20.58 -36.03 -22.88
C GLN A 177 21.04 -37.50 -22.91
N ASP A 178 20.37 -38.38 -22.16
CA ASP A 178 20.68 -39.81 -22.14
C ASP A 178 20.30 -40.47 -23.48
N LYS A 179 19.11 -40.15 -24.00
CA LYS A 179 18.62 -40.67 -25.28
C LYS A 179 19.48 -40.24 -26.48
N THR A 180 20.07 -39.04 -26.44
CA THR A 180 21.03 -38.57 -27.46
C THR A 180 22.41 -39.22 -27.34
N LYS A 181 22.80 -39.70 -26.15
CA LYS A 181 24.05 -40.40 -25.95
C LYS A 181 23.98 -41.82 -26.52
N ASP A 182 22.93 -42.57 -26.21
CA ASP A 182 22.73 -43.93 -26.73
C ASP A 182 22.71 -43.98 -28.27
N THR A 183 22.02 -43.03 -28.91
CA THR A 183 22.00 -42.93 -30.38
C THR A 183 23.35 -42.51 -30.98
N THR A 184 24.25 -41.89 -30.22
CA THR A 184 25.60 -41.58 -30.71
C THR A 184 26.51 -42.81 -30.68
N TYR A 185 26.35 -43.71 -29.71
CA TYR A 185 27.13 -44.95 -29.66
C TYR A 185 26.70 -45.96 -30.73
N GLU A 186 25.39 -46.05 -31.03
CA GLU A 186 24.89 -46.88 -32.14
C GLU A 186 25.40 -46.42 -33.53
N ILE A 187 25.79 -45.15 -33.71
CA ILE A 187 26.30 -44.63 -35.00
C ILE A 187 27.84 -44.80 -35.11
N ILE A 188 28.55 -45.09 -34.00
CA ILE A 188 30.02 -45.24 -33.99
C ILE A 188 30.44 -46.72 -34.08
N GLU A 189 29.52 -47.67 -33.84
CA GLU A 189 29.78 -49.12 -33.96
C GLU A 189 29.52 -49.72 -35.37
N ASP A 190 29.06 -48.92 -36.33
CA ASP A 190 28.99 -49.27 -37.77
C ASP A 190 30.17 -48.65 -38.57
#